data_AF-A0A8X7U5N1-F1
#
_entry.id   AF-A0A8X7U5N1-F1
#
_cell.length_a   1.000
_cell.length_b   1.000
_cell.length_c   1.000
_cell.angle_alpha   90.00
_cell.angle_beta   90.00
_cell.angle_gamma   90.00
#
_symmetry.space_group_name_H-M   'P 1'
#
loop_
_entity.id
_entity.type
_entity.pdbx_description
1 polymer ?
#
loop_
_entity_poly.entity_id
_entity_poly.type
_entity_poly.pdbx_seq_one_letter_code
_entity_poly.pdbx_strand_id
1 'polypeptide(L)'
;MYVYLSDLKSGPCFSTVECRLLRFWEVKKMKQGGELRRLNMLIVDMNGTIMVASISAKRLILIRSRLIAGAVYSVSGFFVSDCAPTLRLTDSSLMIMFNDSTSLDVLSDTDSELPVERFRFRNEAELLELASAKGMDNRKRKQKVSEKYRWKRRKLQSMKQSRKSLKAFYWRDLAMFQCMRYV
;
A
#
# COMPACT_ATOMS: atom_id res chain seq x y z
N MET A 1 -23.27 6.00 7.68
CA MET A 1 -22.66 7.33 7.43
C MET A 1 -21.34 7.11 6.71
N TYR A 2 -21.10 7.80 5.60
CA TYR A 2 -19.84 7.71 4.85
C TYR A 2 -18.78 8.66 5.41
N VAL A 3 -17.51 8.28 5.30
CA VAL A 3 -16.35 9.08 5.74
C VAL A 3 -15.18 8.90 4.77
N TYR A 4 -14.39 9.95 4.58
CA TYR A 4 -13.15 9.88 3.80
C TYR A 4 -11.99 9.32 4.63
N LEU A 5 -11.01 8.71 3.97
CA LEU A 5 -9.81 8.18 4.61
C LEU A 5 -8.99 9.29 5.29
N SER A 6 -9.04 10.51 4.77
CA SER A 6 -8.38 11.69 5.36
C SER A 6 -8.94 12.09 6.72
N ASP A 7 -10.19 11.73 7.00
CA ASP A 7 -10.95 12.21 8.15
C ASP A 7 -10.98 11.18 9.29
N LEU A 8 -10.38 10.01 9.06
CA LEU A 8 -10.30 8.95 10.05
C LEU A 8 -9.43 9.35 11.25
N LYS A 9 -9.87 8.92 12.43
CA LYS A 9 -9.18 9.09 13.70
C LYS A 9 -8.92 7.73 14.32
N SER A 10 -7.86 7.63 15.12
CA SER A 10 -7.51 6.39 15.83
C SER A 10 -8.65 5.89 16.72
N GLY A 11 -8.85 4.57 16.75
CA GLY A 11 -9.92 3.92 17.49
C GLY A 11 -10.93 3.17 16.61
N PRO A 12 -12.01 2.63 17.20
CA PRO A 12 -13.07 1.97 16.46
C PRO A 12 -13.78 2.94 15.51
N CYS A 13 -14.06 2.50 14.28
CA CYS A 13 -14.81 3.26 13.29
C CYS A 13 -16.00 2.42 12.80
N PHE A 14 -17.20 2.92 13.09
CA PHE A 14 -18.46 2.30 12.65
C PHE A 14 -19.01 2.96 11.37
N SER A 15 -18.38 4.03 10.90
CA SER A 15 -18.68 4.64 9.61
C SER A 15 -18.23 3.75 8.45
N THR A 16 -18.68 4.11 7.25
CA THR A 16 -18.39 3.40 6.02
C THR A 16 -17.41 4.19 5.17
N VAL A 17 -16.39 3.53 4.65
CA VAL A 17 -15.47 4.08 3.66
C VAL A 17 -15.73 3.39 2.33
N GLU A 18 -15.94 4.18 1.28
CA GLU A 18 -15.86 3.68 -0.10
C GLU A 18 -14.44 3.83 -0.60
N CYS A 19 -13.84 2.73 -1.02
CA CYS A 19 -12.46 2.76 -1.49
C CYS A 19 -12.21 1.72 -2.60
N ARG A 20 -11.27 2.05 -3.48
CA ARG A 20 -10.75 1.14 -4.50
C ARG A 20 -9.56 0.36 -3.94
N LEU A 21 -9.55 -0.95 -4.11
CA LEU A 21 -8.43 -1.81 -3.71
C LEU A 21 -7.35 -1.80 -4.78
N LEU A 22 -6.30 -0.99 -4.61
CA LEU A 22 -5.24 -0.86 -5.61
C LEU A 22 -4.31 -2.08 -5.67
N ARG A 23 -3.95 -2.63 -4.51
CA ARG A 23 -3.10 -3.83 -4.41
C ARG A 23 -3.21 -4.44 -3.03
N PHE A 24 -2.91 -5.74 -2.94
CA PHE A 24 -2.66 -6.41 -1.68
C PHE A 24 -1.47 -7.36 -1.77
N TRP A 25 -0.89 -7.69 -0.62
CA TRP A 25 0.22 -8.63 -0.51
C TRP A 25 0.20 -9.38 0.83
N GLU A 26 0.70 -10.61 0.79
CA GLU A 26 0.82 -11.47 1.96
C GLU A 26 2.04 -11.09 2.80
N VAL A 27 1.84 -11.07 4.12
CA VAL A 27 2.92 -10.89 5.10
C VAL A 27 3.07 -12.21 5.86
N LYS A 28 4.18 -12.90 5.61
CA LYS A 28 4.50 -14.22 6.17
C LYS A 28 5.51 -14.13 7.31
N LYS A 29 5.45 -15.05 8.27
CA LYS A 29 6.44 -15.17 9.35
C LYS A 29 7.72 -15.81 8.79
N MET A 30 8.85 -15.15 8.98
CA MET A 30 10.16 -15.65 8.50
C MET A 30 10.63 -16.92 9.22
N LYS A 31 10.31 -17.07 10.52
CA LYS A 31 10.88 -18.14 11.38
C LYS A 31 9.97 -19.36 11.60
N GLN A 32 8.70 -19.29 11.19
CA GLN A 32 7.70 -20.35 11.40
C GLN A 32 7.17 -20.86 10.06
N GLY A 33 8.05 -21.47 9.27
CA GLY A 33 7.67 -22.14 8.01
C GLY A 33 7.01 -21.26 6.94
N GLY A 34 7.10 -19.92 7.06
CA GLY A 34 6.42 -19.02 6.12
C GLY A 34 4.91 -18.88 6.36
N GLU A 35 4.41 -19.21 7.56
CA GLU A 35 2.99 -19.07 7.90
C GLU A 35 2.48 -17.64 7.61
N LEU A 36 1.33 -17.54 6.96
CA LEU A 36 0.69 -16.26 6.68
C LEU A 36 0.25 -15.61 7.99
N ARG A 37 0.77 -14.41 8.29
CA ARG A 37 0.37 -13.63 9.47
C ARG A 37 -0.84 -12.77 9.15
N ARG A 38 -0.79 -12.07 8.02
CA ARG A 38 -1.79 -11.09 7.59
C ARG A 38 -1.63 -10.80 6.11
N LEU A 39 -2.65 -10.16 5.54
CA LEU A 39 -2.62 -9.59 4.22
C LEU A 39 -2.75 -8.07 4.35
N ASN A 40 -1.77 -7.36 3.82
CA ASN A 40 -1.81 -5.91 3.76
C ASN A 40 -2.40 -5.49 2.41
N MET A 41 -3.10 -4.38 2.45
CA MET A 41 -3.82 -3.81 1.32
C MET A 41 -3.45 -2.34 1.20
N LEU A 42 -3.56 -1.84 -0.01
CA LEU A 42 -3.50 -0.43 -0.30
C LEU A 42 -4.82 -0.02 -0.94
N ILE A 43 -5.47 0.94 -0.31
CA ILE A 43 -6.78 1.43 -0.69
C ILE A 43 -6.72 2.92 -0.96
N VAL A 44 -7.58 3.40 -1.85
CA VAL A 44 -7.74 4.82 -2.17
C VAL A 44 -9.20 5.20 -2.13
N ASP A 45 -9.52 6.38 -1.59
CA ASP A 45 -10.87 6.94 -1.60
C ASP A 45 -11.05 7.97 -2.73
N MET A 46 -12.25 8.56 -2.77
CA MET A 46 -12.62 9.59 -3.75
C MET A 46 -11.72 10.85 -3.69
N ASN A 47 -11.22 11.21 -2.51
CA ASN A 47 -10.29 12.34 -2.35
C ASN A 47 -8.87 11.99 -2.82
N GLY A 48 -8.65 10.77 -3.32
CA GLY A 48 -7.34 10.26 -3.71
C GLY A 48 -6.45 9.98 -2.52
N THR A 49 -6.96 10.02 -1.28
CA THR A 49 -6.20 9.67 -0.08
C THR A 49 -5.90 8.19 -0.12
N ILE A 50 -4.62 7.83 0.05
CA ILE A 50 -4.22 6.42 0.12
C ILE A 50 -3.95 6.06 1.56
N MET A 51 -4.49 4.93 1.98
CA MET A 51 -4.24 4.35 3.30
C MET A 51 -3.87 2.87 3.16
N VAL A 52 -3.05 2.39 4.10
CA VAL A 52 -2.81 0.96 4.25
C VAL A 52 -3.96 0.36 5.03
N ALA A 53 -4.44 -0.81 4.62
CA ALA A 53 -5.37 -1.63 5.40
C ALA A 53 -4.77 -3.02 5.65
N SER A 54 -5.21 -3.72 6.70
CA SER A 54 -4.64 -5.01 7.09
C SER A 54 -5.72 -6.00 7.55
N ILE A 55 -5.64 -7.22 7.04
CA ILE A 55 -6.52 -8.34 7.37
C ILE A 55 -5.69 -9.45 8.04
N SER A 56 -6.10 -9.92 9.21
CA SER A 56 -5.45 -11.06 9.87
C SER A 56 -5.64 -12.37 9.09
N ALA A 57 -4.71 -13.31 9.19
CA ALA A 57 -4.85 -14.60 8.50
C ALA A 57 -6.15 -15.34 8.86
N LYS A 58 -6.58 -15.26 10.13
CA LYS A 58 -7.86 -15.82 10.61
C LYS A 58 -9.05 -15.32 9.78
N ARG A 59 -9.15 -14.00 9.56
CA ARG A 59 -10.25 -13.40 8.80
C ARG A 59 -10.08 -13.61 7.30
N LEU A 60 -8.83 -13.64 6.82
CA LEU A 60 -8.55 -13.73 5.39
C LEU A 60 -9.19 -14.95 4.75
N ILE A 61 -9.23 -16.09 5.43
CA ILE A 61 -9.85 -17.33 4.94
C ILE A 61 -11.29 -17.10 4.45
N LEU A 62 -12.04 -16.20 5.10
CA LEU A 62 -13.44 -15.91 4.79
C LEU A 62 -13.64 -14.96 3.61
N ILE A 63 -12.68 -14.08 3.36
CA ILE A 63 -12.84 -12.97 2.41
C ILE A 63 -11.86 -13.01 1.24
N ARG A 64 -10.93 -13.97 1.20
CA ARG A 64 -9.84 -14.02 0.22
C ARG A 64 -10.32 -14.06 -1.23
N SER A 65 -11.39 -14.81 -1.50
CA SER A 65 -11.99 -14.94 -2.84
C SER A 65 -12.70 -13.67 -3.31
N ARG A 66 -13.10 -12.80 -2.36
CA ARG A 66 -13.75 -11.52 -2.64
C ARG A 66 -12.77 -10.40 -2.94
N LEU A 67 -11.47 -10.60 -2.68
CA LEU A 67 -10.43 -9.58 -2.90
C LEU A 67 -9.95 -9.58 -4.35
N ILE A 68 -10.44 -8.61 -5.10
CA ILE A 68 -10.10 -8.30 -6.48
C ILE A 68 -9.40 -6.93 -6.51
N ALA A 69 -8.18 -6.87 -7.04
CA ALA A 69 -7.47 -5.60 -7.25
C ALA A 69 -8.16 -4.81 -8.36
N GLY A 70 -8.27 -3.49 -8.19
CA GLY A 70 -9.00 -2.58 -9.06
C GLY A 70 -10.48 -2.40 -8.70
N ALA A 71 -11.08 -3.36 -7.98
CA ALA A 71 -12.50 -3.27 -7.60
C ALA A 71 -12.73 -2.24 -6.49
N VAL A 72 -13.95 -1.71 -6.45
CA VAL A 72 -14.41 -0.73 -5.46
C VAL A 72 -15.20 -1.47 -4.37
N TYR A 73 -14.97 -1.06 -3.12
CA TYR A 73 -15.57 -1.68 -1.95
C TYR A 73 -16.17 -0.63 -1.02
N SER A 74 -17.25 -1.03 -0.36
CA SER A 74 -17.72 -0.44 0.88
C SER A 74 -17.11 -1.21 2.07
N VAL A 75 -16.46 -0.50 2.98
CA VAL A 75 -15.80 -1.07 4.17
C VAL A 75 -16.35 -0.40 5.42
N SER A 76 -16.79 -1.17 6.42
CA SER A 76 -17.38 -0.65 7.67
C SER A 76 -17.02 -1.51 8.88
N GLY A 77 -17.19 -0.98 10.09
CA GLY A 77 -16.98 -1.74 11.33
C GLY A 77 -15.52 -2.16 11.57
N PHE A 78 -14.58 -1.28 11.26
CA PHE A 78 -13.13 -1.52 11.36
C PHE A 78 -12.50 -0.74 12.50
N PHE A 79 -11.21 -0.97 12.74
CA PHE A 79 -10.42 -0.22 13.72
C PHE A 79 -9.35 0.61 13.00
N VAL A 80 -9.08 1.82 13.47
CA VAL A 80 -8.02 2.69 12.94
C VAL A 80 -6.87 2.73 13.93
N SER A 81 -5.66 2.43 13.47
CA SER A 81 -4.45 2.42 14.30
C SER A 81 -3.33 3.22 13.65
N ASP A 82 -2.30 3.53 14.42
CA ASP A 82 -1.08 4.11 13.87
C ASP A 82 -0.42 3.15 12.87
N CYS A 83 -0.01 3.70 11.74
CA CYS A 83 0.76 3.00 10.73
C CYS A 83 2.25 3.08 11.08
N ALA A 84 2.81 1.94 11.47
CA ALA A 84 4.25 1.82 11.74
C ALA A 84 5.07 2.30 10.53
N PRO A 85 6.16 3.06 10.72
CA PRO A 85 6.96 3.61 9.62
C PRO A 85 7.42 2.56 8.60
N THR A 86 7.70 1.34 9.06
CA THR A 86 8.13 0.20 8.22
C THR A 86 7.06 -0.31 7.26
N LEU A 87 5.79 -0.03 7.55
CA LEU A 87 4.63 -0.41 6.77
C LEU A 87 4.03 0.77 6.03
N ARG A 88 4.45 1.99 6.37
CA ARG A 88 3.90 3.23 5.86
C ARG A 88 4.31 3.38 4.40
N LEU A 89 3.43 2.95 3.51
CA LEU A 89 3.57 3.09 2.05
C LEU A 89 2.91 4.38 1.53
N THR A 90 2.20 5.08 2.40
CA THR A 90 1.28 6.20 2.15
C THR A 90 1.61 7.41 3.01
N ASP A 91 1.09 8.59 2.66
CA ASP A 91 1.30 9.81 3.46
C ASP A 91 0.52 9.75 4.77
N SER A 92 -0.52 8.93 4.83
CA SER A 92 -1.24 8.67 6.07
C SER A 92 -0.34 8.05 7.14
N SER A 93 -0.36 8.65 8.32
CA SER A 93 0.20 8.10 9.55
C SER A 93 -0.68 7.02 10.18
N LEU A 94 -1.89 6.80 9.65
CA LEU A 94 -2.88 5.85 10.14
C LEU A 94 -3.05 4.67 9.17
N MET A 95 -3.62 3.59 9.66
CA MET A 95 -4.02 2.44 8.87
C MET A 95 -5.31 1.82 9.38
N ILE A 96 -6.04 1.17 8.48
CA ILE A 96 -7.25 0.41 8.81
C ILE A 96 -6.85 -1.02 9.20
N MET A 97 -7.44 -1.50 10.28
CA MET A 97 -7.28 -2.84 10.82
C MET A 97 -8.64 -3.54 10.78
N PHE A 98 -8.72 -4.62 9.98
CA PHE A 98 -9.92 -5.44 9.92
C PHE A 98 -9.99 -6.29 11.18
N ASN A 99 -11.15 -6.27 11.82
CA ASN A 99 -11.46 -7.03 13.02
C ASN A 99 -12.62 -8.00 12.73
N ASP A 100 -13.14 -8.69 13.74
CA ASP A 100 -14.20 -9.68 13.55
C ASP A 100 -15.53 -9.07 13.04
N SER A 101 -15.78 -7.76 13.26
CA SER A 101 -16.97 -7.03 12.82
C SER A 101 -16.86 -6.34 11.44
N THR A 102 -15.69 -6.35 10.79
CA THR A 102 -15.47 -5.53 9.58
C THR A 102 -16.23 -6.03 8.34
N SER A 103 -17.25 -5.32 7.86
CA SER A 103 -17.86 -5.66 6.56
C SER A 103 -16.99 -5.16 5.40
N LEU A 104 -17.00 -5.91 4.30
CA LEU A 104 -16.31 -5.61 3.06
C LEU A 104 -17.22 -6.06 1.93
N ASP A 105 -17.83 -5.14 1.21
CA ASP A 105 -18.80 -5.45 0.16
C ASP A 105 -18.39 -4.81 -1.16
N VAL A 106 -18.46 -5.59 -2.25
CA VAL A 106 -18.09 -5.11 -3.59
C VAL A 106 -19.20 -4.19 -4.07
N LEU A 107 -18.82 -3.00 -4.54
CA LEU A 107 -19.73 -2.08 -5.22
C LEU A 107 -19.66 -2.36 -6.72
N SER A 108 -20.82 -2.42 -7.39
CA SER A 108 -20.87 -2.64 -8.85
C SER A 108 -20.15 -1.51 -9.58
N ASP A 109 -19.31 -1.89 -10.54
CA ASP A 109 -18.26 -1.08 -11.19
C ASP A 109 -18.77 0.06 -12.12
N THR A 110 -20.03 0.48 -12.01
CA THR A 110 -20.60 1.55 -12.84
C THR A 110 -19.94 2.89 -12.50
N ASP A 111 -19.06 3.34 -13.39
CA ASP A 111 -18.47 4.69 -13.48
C ASP A 111 -17.95 5.30 -12.18
N SER A 112 -17.34 4.47 -11.33
CA SER A 112 -16.73 4.98 -10.09
C SER A 112 -15.58 5.95 -10.40
N GLU A 113 -15.77 7.22 -10.03
CA GLU A 113 -14.78 8.28 -10.16
C GLU A 113 -13.55 8.09 -9.23
N LEU A 114 -13.53 7.03 -8.41
CA LEU A 114 -12.39 6.75 -7.53
C LEU A 114 -11.11 6.51 -8.34
N PRO A 115 -9.98 7.14 -7.96
CA PRO A 115 -8.72 7.02 -8.67
C PRO A 115 -8.29 5.57 -8.88
N VAL A 116 -7.94 5.23 -10.13
CA VAL A 116 -7.46 3.88 -10.49
C VAL A 116 -5.99 3.71 -10.14
N GLU A 117 -5.16 4.74 -10.29
CA GLU A 117 -3.73 4.67 -9.97
C GLU A 117 -3.25 5.91 -9.20
N ARG A 118 -2.24 5.74 -8.34
CA ARG A 118 -1.47 6.85 -7.77
C ARG A 118 0.01 6.48 -7.65
N PHE A 119 0.86 7.49 -7.66
CA PHE A 119 2.29 7.34 -7.47
C PHE A 119 2.74 8.16 -6.26
N ARG A 120 3.56 7.55 -5.39
CA ARG A 120 4.31 8.28 -4.38
C ARG A 120 5.80 8.12 -4.62
N PHE A 121 6.49 9.25 -4.63
CA PHE A 121 7.95 9.29 -4.63
C PHE A 121 8.45 9.34 -3.19
N ARG A 122 9.46 8.50 -2.91
CA ARG A 122 10.17 8.51 -1.63
C ARG A 122 11.45 9.32 -1.75
N ASN A 123 11.77 10.11 -0.74
CA ASN A 123 13.06 10.78 -0.64
C ASN A 123 14.11 9.85 0.00
N GLU A 124 15.38 10.28 0.01
CA GLU A 124 16.49 9.46 0.51
C GLU A 124 16.37 9.12 1.99
N ALA A 125 15.89 10.06 2.82
CA ALA A 125 15.73 9.84 4.25
C ALA A 125 14.71 8.73 4.55
N GLU A 126 13.54 8.77 3.88
CA GLU A 126 12.49 7.76 4.04
C GLU A 126 12.96 6.35 3.65
N LEU A 127 13.86 6.27 2.66
CA LEU A 127 14.42 4.99 2.21
C LEU A 127 15.44 4.44 3.19
N LEU A 128 16.21 5.31 3.82
CA LEU A 128 17.16 4.94 4.87
C LEU A 128 16.44 4.44 6.12
N GLU A 129 15.31 5.05 6.50
CA GLU A 129 14.46 4.58 7.61
C GLU A 129 13.89 3.19 7.36
N LEU A 130 13.41 2.92 6.14
CA LEU A 130 12.93 1.59 5.77
C LEU A 130 14.03 0.53 5.77
N ALA A 131 15.26 0.93 5.43
CA ALA A 131 16.42 0.03 5.42
C ALA A 131 16.93 -0.27 6.84
N SER A 132 16.94 0.72 7.73
CA SER A 132 17.43 0.57 9.10
C SER A 132 16.54 -0.34 9.95
N ALA A 133 15.22 -0.29 9.75
CA ALA A 133 14.26 -1.09 10.51
C ALA A 133 14.30 -2.61 10.21
N LYS A 134 15.09 -3.04 9.21
CA LYS A 134 15.33 -4.46 8.90
C LYS A 134 16.59 -5.05 9.56
N GLY A 135 17.27 -4.30 10.44
CA GLY A 135 18.39 -4.82 11.24
C GLY A 135 19.59 -5.30 10.40
N MET A 136 19.98 -4.56 9.36
CA MET A 136 21.09 -4.94 8.47
C MET A 136 22.21 -3.89 8.46
N ASP A 137 23.46 -4.36 8.66
CA ASP A 137 24.70 -3.57 8.65
C ASP A 137 24.96 -2.88 7.29
N ASN A 138 25.47 -1.64 7.36
CA ASN A 138 24.76 -0.50 6.75
C ASN A 138 25.64 0.42 5.89
N ARG A 139 26.82 -0.01 5.40
CA ARG A 139 27.71 0.85 4.57
C ARG A 139 27.71 0.50 3.08
N LYS A 140 28.05 -0.74 2.72
CA LYS A 140 28.14 -1.19 1.31
C LYS A 140 26.78 -1.24 0.61
N ARG A 141 25.70 -1.53 1.36
CA ARG A 141 24.33 -1.50 0.83
C ARG A 141 23.82 -0.08 0.62
N LYS A 142 24.04 0.85 1.55
CA LYS A 142 23.65 2.27 1.39
C LYS A 142 24.28 2.90 0.14
N GLN A 143 25.55 2.62 -0.13
CA GLN A 143 26.24 3.05 -1.35
C GLN A 143 25.54 2.52 -2.61
N LYS A 144 25.26 1.21 -2.66
CA LYS A 144 24.53 0.57 -3.78
C LYS A 144 23.11 1.10 -3.95
N VAL A 145 22.42 1.41 -2.84
CA VAL A 145 21.09 2.04 -2.86
C VAL A 145 21.21 3.41 -3.53
N SER A 146 22.08 4.28 -3.02
CA SER A 146 22.30 5.64 -3.51
C SER A 146 22.64 5.69 -5.01
N GLU A 147 23.56 4.83 -5.46
CA GLU A 147 23.97 4.73 -6.87
C GLU A 147 22.82 4.26 -7.77
N LYS A 148 22.05 3.25 -7.32
CA LYS A 148 20.88 2.75 -8.05
C LYS A 148 19.77 3.83 -8.14
N TYR A 149 19.59 4.65 -7.10
CA TYR A 149 18.67 5.79 -7.12
C TYR A 149 19.12 6.89 -8.09
N ARG A 150 20.41 7.22 -8.09
CA ARG A 150 20.99 8.24 -8.99
C ARG A 150 20.81 7.85 -10.46
N TRP A 151 21.05 6.58 -10.79
CA TRP A 151 20.82 6.04 -12.14
C TRP A 151 19.34 6.10 -12.55
N LYS A 152 18.42 5.71 -11.65
CA LYS A 152 16.97 5.79 -11.91
C LYS A 152 16.51 7.23 -12.16
N ARG A 153 16.97 8.21 -11.37
CA ARG A 153 16.62 9.64 -11.58
C ARG A 153 17.02 10.15 -12.96
N ARG A 154 18.27 9.88 -13.39
CA ARG A 154 18.77 10.27 -14.71
C ARG A 154 17.95 9.64 -15.84
N LYS A 155 17.62 8.36 -15.70
CA LYS A 155 16.84 7.63 -16.72
C LYS A 155 15.38 8.10 -16.80
N LEU A 156 14.76 8.45 -15.67
CA LEU A 156 13.42 9.04 -15.63
C LEU A 156 13.37 10.44 -16.24
N GLN A 157 14.38 11.29 -16.00
CA GLN A 157 14.49 12.59 -16.66
C GLN A 157 14.62 12.45 -18.18
N SER A 158 15.47 11.51 -18.64
CA SER A 158 15.60 11.18 -20.06
C SER A 158 14.27 10.66 -20.67
N MET A 159 13.50 9.85 -19.93
CA MET A 159 12.23 9.32 -20.42
C MET A 159 11.10 10.38 -20.46
N LYS A 160 11.04 11.30 -19.48
CA LYS A 160 10.14 12.47 -19.50
C LYS A 160 10.38 13.35 -20.73
N GLN A 161 11.64 13.50 -21.15
CA GLN A 161 12.01 14.20 -22.37
C GLN A 161 11.50 13.50 -23.64
N SER A 162 11.35 12.16 -23.61
CA SER A 162 11.08 11.32 -24.79
C SER A 162 9.61 10.97 -25.05
N ARG A 163 8.67 11.36 -24.16
CA ARG A 163 7.23 10.96 -24.21
C ARG A 163 6.97 9.44 -24.33
N LYS A 164 7.93 8.58 -23.98
CA LYS A 164 7.75 7.11 -24.00
C LYS A 164 7.06 6.60 -22.74
N SER A 165 6.13 5.66 -22.92
CA SER A 165 5.31 5.03 -21.87
C SER A 165 6.15 4.29 -20.82
N LEU A 166 5.91 4.58 -19.53
CA LEU A 166 6.54 3.96 -18.35
C LEU A 166 6.13 2.48 -18.13
N LYS A 167 5.23 1.92 -18.93
CA LYS A 167 4.57 0.61 -18.69
C LYS A 167 5.52 -0.59 -18.76
N ALA A 168 6.60 -0.54 -19.52
CA ALA A 168 7.41 -1.73 -19.84
C ALA A 168 8.55 -2.04 -18.83
N PHE A 169 9.02 -1.08 -18.04
CA PHE A 169 10.33 -1.20 -17.37
C PHE A 169 10.28 -1.63 -15.89
N TYR A 170 9.14 -1.50 -15.22
CA TYR A 170 9.06 -1.69 -13.75
C TYR A 170 8.89 -3.15 -13.28
N TRP A 171 8.70 -4.11 -14.19
CA TRP A 171 8.30 -5.48 -13.83
C TRP A 171 9.41 -6.38 -13.29
N ARG A 172 10.68 -6.15 -13.64
CA ARG A 172 11.76 -7.12 -13.31
C ARG A 172 12.49 -6.90 -11.98
N ASP A 173 12.26 -5.77 -11.29
CA ASP A 173 13.18 -5.28 -10.24
C ASP A 173 12.51 -4.97 -8.88
N LEU A 174 11.30 -5.52 -8.69
CA LEU A 174 10.39 -5.27 -7.56
C LEU A 174 10.91 -5.75 -6.20
N ALA A 175 11.99 -6.53 -6.15
CA ALA A 175 12.52 -7.06 -4.90
C ALA A 175 13.27 -6.02 -4.03
N MET A 176 13.58 -4.81 -4.51
CA MET A 176 14.49 -3.93 -3.76
C MET A 176 14.13 -2.45 -3.59
N PHE A 177 13.37 -1.74 -4.44
CA PHE A 177 13.17 -0.27 -4.23
C PHE A 177 11.83 0.28 -4.76
N GLN A 178 11.04 0.82 -3.82
CA GLN A 178 9.65 1.31 -3.94
C GLN A 178 9.54 2.60 -4.78
N CYS A 179 9.38 2.45 -6.10
CA CYS A 179 8.42 3.28 -6.83
C CYS A 179 7.27 2.33 -7.12
N MET A 180 6.22 2.39 -6.32
CA MET A 180 5.07 1.52 -6.53
C MET A 180 4.07 2.26 -7.38
N ARG A 181 3.92 1.79 -8.61
CA ARG A 181 2.66 1.94 -9.33
C ARG A 181 1.63 1.12 -8.57
N TYR A 182 0.66 1.79 -7.99
CA TYR A 182 -0.56 1.19 -7.49
C TYR A 182 -1.51 1.14 -8.68
N VAL A 183 -1.88 -0.07 -9.11
CA VAL A 183 -2.66 -0.32 -10.34
C VAL A 183 -4.14 -0.12 -10.06
#